data_AF-A0A946SFF6-F1
#
_entry.id   AF-A0A946SFF6-F1
#
_cell.length_a   1.000
_cell.length_b   1.000
_cell.length_c   1.000
_cell.angle_alpha   90.00
_cell.angle_beta   90.00
_cell.angle_gamma   90.00
#
_symmetry.space_group_name_H-M   'P 1'
#
loop_
_entity.id
_entity.type
_entity.pdbx_description
1 polymer ?
#
loop_
_entity_poly.entity_id
_entity_poly.type
_entity_poly.pdbx_seq_one_letter_code
_entity_poly.pdbx_strand_id
1 'polypeptide(L)'
;MAADLYLPSLVEELQIKLNTHFENALKEKGMIKDKNSKHYIHANEKVKNIYKQMWSESCHFHDAYNESSLMWSLGLSWWKDVIPMLNDKYHLTPEKAQELIRLIHTSEIDPEMLNQKYNYEYFLDKKKKLIKFLDQSIEYGESIECSI
;
A
#
# COMPACT_ATOMS: atom_id res chain seq x y z
N MET A 1 6.15 2.22 -11.70
CA MET A 1 4.77 1.72 -11.83
C MET A 1 4.56 0.66 -10.77
N ALA A 2 3.34 0.53 -10.27
CA ALA A 2 2.97 -0.35 -9.17
C ALA A 2 1.49 -0.67 -9.26
N ALA A 3 1.09 -1.73 -8.56
CA ALA A 3 -0.30 -1.97 -8.18
C ALA A 3 -0.54 -1.27 -6.84
N ASP A 4 -1.52 -0.39 -6.81
CA ASP A 4 -1.96 0.28 -5.59
C ASP A 4 -3.39 -0.14 -5.26
N LEU A 5 -3.60 -0.52 -4.01
CA LEU A 5 -4.89 -0.96 -3.47
C LEU A 5 -5.33 -0.01 -2.37
N TYR A 6 -6.61 0.40 -2.38
CA TYR A 6 -7.15 1.37 -1.44
C TYR A 6 -8.43 0.86 -0.79
N LEU A 7 -8.59 1.15 0.52
CA LEU A 7 -9.88 1.04 1.23
C LEU A 7 -10.50 2.45 1.30
N PRO A 8 -11.47 2.79 0.43
CA PRO A 8 -11.93 4.17 0.27
C PRO A 8 -12.38 4.83 1.57
N SER A 9 -13.16 4.13 2.40
CA SER A 9 -13.65 4.66 3.67
C SER A 9 -12.52 5.08 4.62
N LEU A 10 -11.49 4.24 4.77
CA LEU A 10 -10.34 4.51 5.63
C LEU A 10 -9.41 5.57 5.04
N VAL A 11 -9.27 5.60 3.71
CA VAL A 11 -8.56 6.69 3.04
C VAL A 11 -9.28 8.00 3.35
N GLU A 12 -10.58 8.10 3.11
CA GLU A 12 -11.36 9.31 3.38
C GLU A 12 -11.24 9.76 4.85
N GLU A 13 -11.39 8.84 5.80
CA GLU A 13 -11.25 9.14 7.24
C GLU A 13 -9.88 9.74 7.56
N LEU A 14 -8.80 9.11 7.10
CA LEU A 14 -7.44 9.56 7.37
C LEU A 14 -7.12 10.89 6.67
N GLN A 15 -7.63 11.09 5.45
CA GLN A 15 -7.51 12.35 4.74
C GLN A 15 -8.20 13.46 5.54
N ILE A 16 -9.46 13.30 5.94
CA ILE A 16 -10.20 14.30 6.73
C ILE A 16 -9.47 14.62 8.03
N LYS A 17 -9.01 13.58 8.74
CA LYS A 17 -8.35 13.73 10.04
C LYS A 17 -7.01 14.45 9.98
N LEU A 18 -6.22 14.19 8.93
CA LEU A 18 -4.81 14.62 8.88
C LEU A 18 -4.56 15.78 7.91
N ASN A 19 -5.48 16.09 7.00
CA ASN A 19 -5.26 17.10 5.95
C ASN A 19 -4.89 18.47 6.53
N THR A 20 -5.60 18.93 7.57
CA THR A 20 -5.27 20.21 8.22
C THR A 20 -3.84 20.23 8.78
N HIS A 21 -3.40 19.12 9.39
CA HIS A 21 -2.04 19.01 9.91
C HIS A 21 -1.00 18.96 8.79
N PHE A 22 -1.32 18.27 7.70
CA PHE A 22 -0.48 18.17 6.51
C PHE A 22 -0.27 19.54 5.85
N GLU A 23 -1.34 20.28 5.59
CA GLU A 23 -1.31 21.61 5.00
C GLU A 23 -0.53 22.61 5.87
N ASN A 24 -0.70 22.57 7.19
CA ASN A 24 0.06 23.41 8.10
C ASN A 24 1.56 23.06 8.08
N ALA A 25 1.92 21.76 8.06
CA ALA A 25 3.31 21.33 7.95
C ALA A 25 3.94 21.74 6.61
N LEU A 26 3.19 21.70 5.50
CA LEU A 26 3.63 22.19 4.21
C LEU A 26 3.91 23.70 4.22
N LYS A 27 3.02 24.50 4.83
CA LYS A 27 3.21 25.95 5.00
C LYS A 27 4.46 26.26 5.82
N GLU A 28 4.62 25.62 6.97
CA GLU A 28 5.82 25.76 7.82
C GLU A 28 7.11 25.46 7.03
N LYS A 29 7.14 24.33 6.31
CA LYS A 29 8.28 23.95 5.46
C LYS A 29 8.53 24.97 4.36
N GLY A 30 7.47 25.50 3.74
CA GLY A 30 7.55 26.47 2.65
C GLY A 30 8.12 27.83 3.06
N MET A 31 8.05 28.20 4.34
CA MET A 31 8.63 29.44 4.86
C MET A 31 10.16 29.39 5.01
N ILE A 32 10.76 28.19 4.99
CA ILE A 32 12.19 27.99 5.18
C ILE A 32 12.92 28.08 3.83
N LYS A 33 13.68 29.16 3.62
CA LYS A 33 14.37 29.43 2.34
C LYS A 33 15.56 28.51 2.07
N ASP A 34 16.35 28.21 3.11
CA ASP A 34 17.53 27.35 2.99
C ASP A 34 17.14 25.87 3.12
N LYS A 35 17.11 25.17 1.97
CA LYS A 35 16.76 23.75 1.86
C LYS A 35 17.80 22.80 2.48
N ASN A 36 19.02 23.28 2.75
CA ASN A 36 20.06 22.48 3.39
C ASN A 36 20.10 22.68 4.91
N SER A 37 19.32 23.63 5.44
CA SER A 37 19.25 23.88 6.87
C SER A 37 18.64 22.71 7.63
N LYS A 38 19.09 22.52 8.89
CA LYS A 38 18.49 21.53 9.81
C LYS A 38 16.98 21.74 10.00
N HIS A 39 16.53 22.99 9.99
CA HIS A 39 15.10 23.34 10.09
C HIS A 39 14.30 22.83 8.90
N TYR A 40 14.81 22.99 7.67
CA TYR A 40 14.14 22.47 6.48
C TYR A 40 14.07 20.95 6.51
N ILE A 41 15.17 20.29 6.85
CA ILE A 41 15.21 18.82 6.95
C ILE A 41 14.17 18.33 7.97
N HIS A 42 14.11 18.94 9.15
CA HIS A 42 13.13 18.59 10.19
C HIS A 42 11.68 18.82 9.72
N ALA A 43 11.38 19.98 9.12
CA ALA A 43 10.05 20.27 8.60
C ALA A 43 9.66 19.30 7.46
N ASN A 44 10.61 18.91 6.62
CA ASN A 44 10.41 17.93 5.56
C ASN A 44 10.10 16.53 6.10
N GLU A 45 10.79 16.09 7.15
CA GLU A 45 10.48 14.82 7.83
C GLU A 45 9.10 14.86 8.50
N LYS A 46 8.69 15.99 9.10
CA LYS A 46 7.33 16.16 9.62
C LYS A 46 6.27 15.96 8.53
N VAL A 47 6.45 16.58 7.36
CA VAL A 47 5.54 16.42 6.20
C VAL A 47 5.49 14.95 5.76
N LYS A 48 6.64 14.29 5.61
CA LYS A 48 6.71 12.87 5.24
C LYS A 48 6.01 11.97 6.25
N ASN A 49 6.16 12.23 7.54
CA ASN A 49 5.54 11.43 8.60
C ASN A 49 4.02 11.57 8.61
N ILE A 50 3.49 12.76 8.34
CA ILE A 50 2.03 12.95 8.21
C ILE A 50 1.55 12.26 6.94
N TYR A 51 2.23 12.45 5.81
CA TYR A 51 1.89 11.78 4.55
C TYR A 51 1.87 10.25 4.68
N LYS A 52 2.85 9.67 5.38
CA LYS A 52 2.90 8.23 5.65
C LYS A 52 1.72 7.75 6.51
N GLN A 53 1.21 8.58 7.41
CA GLN A 53 0.01 8.25 8.19
C GLN A 53 -1.26 8.38 7.38
N MET A 54 -1.32 9.33 6.44
CA MET A 54 -2.45 9.49 5.50
C MET A 54 -2.58 8.31 4.54
N TRP A 55 -1.46 7.67 4.21
CA TRP A 55 -1.37 6.50 3.35
C TRP A 55 -0.78 5.31 4.11
N SER A 56 -1.30 5.04 5.31
CA SER A 56 -0.83 3.93 6.13
C SER A 56 -1.25 2.58 5.54
N GLU A 57 -0.53 1.53 5.92
CA GLU A 57 -0.80 0.13 5.53
C GLU A 57 -2.21 -0.37 5.91
N SER A 58 -2.96 0.38 6.72
CA SER A 58 -4.36 0.10 7.05
C SER A 58 -5.36 0.54 5.98
N CYS A 59 -4.98 1.48 5.10
CA CYS A 59 -5.88 2.04 4.08
C CYS A 59 -5.30 1.94 2.66
N HIS A 60 -4.01 1.65 2.54
CA HIS A 60 -3.29 1.57 1.28
C HIS A 60 -2.29 0.42 1.30
N PHE A 61 -2.28 -0.41 0.25
CA PHE A 61 -1.24 -1.39 0.00
C PHE A 61 -0.57 -1.11 -1.35
N HIS A 62 0.76 -1.15 -1.36
CA HIS A 62 1.59 -0.84 -2.52
C HIS A 62 2.45 -2.03 -2.93
N ASP A 63 2.36 -2.42 -4.20
CA ASP A 63 3.23 -3.43 -4.79
C ASP A 63 3.90 -2.94 -6.07
N ALA A 64 5.18 -2.58 -5.95
CA ALA A 64 5.97 -2.07 -7.07
C ALA A 64 6.27 -3.15 -8.11
N TYR A 65 6.25 -2.79 -9.39
CA TYR A 65 6.63 -3.69 -10.50
C TYR A 65 8.15 -3.75 -10.68
N ASN A 66 8.83 -4.30 -9.69
CA ASN A 66 10.27 -4.55 -9.67
C ASN A 66 10.60 -5.73 -8.74
N GLU A 67 11.89 -5.94 -8.45
CA GLU A 67 12.41 -6.96 -7.52
C GLU A 67 11.80 -6.94 -6.10
N SER A 68 11.04 -5.91 -5.71
CA SER A 68 10.31 -5.86 -4.44
C SER A 68 8.85 -6.31 -4.54
N SER A 69 8.39 -6.75 -5.72
CA SER A 69 7.01 -7.18 -5.94
C SER A 69 6.71 -8.46 -5.15
N LEU A 70 5.72 -8.39 -4.26
CA LEU A 70 5.20 -9.56 -3.59
C LEU A 70 4.57 -10.51 -4.59
N MET A 71 3.76 -10.02 -5.53
CA MET A 71 3.10 -10.90 -6.50
C MET A 71 4.12 -11.67 -7.34
N TRP A 72 5.17 -11.01 -7.83
CA TRP A 72 6.22 -11.73 -8.55
C TRP A 72 6.95 -12.74 -7.67
N SER A 73 7.24 -12.40 -6.41
CA SER A 73 7.83 -13.35 -5.46
C SER A 73 6.94 -14.57 -5.17
N LEU A 74 5.63 -14.46 -5.37
CA LEU A 74 4.67 -15.56 -5.20
C LEU A 74 4.37 -16.31 -6.51
N GLY A 75 5.04 -15.96 -7.62
CA GLY A 75 4.72 -16.49 -8.94
C GLY A 75 3.36 -16.02 -9.50
N LEU A 76 2.80 -14.95 -8.94
CA LEU A 76 1.52 -14.36 -9.30
C LEU A 76 1.69 -13.06 -10.11
N SER A 77 0.59 -12.60 -10.71
CA SER A 77 0.51 -11.41 -11.54
C SER A 77 -0.74 -10.61 -11.26
N TRP A 78 -0.59 -9.32 -11.00
CA TRP A 78 -1.73 -8.40 -10.89
C TRP A 78 -2.62 -8.42 -12.15
N TRP A 79 -2.03 -8.51 -13.35
CA TRP A 79 -2.81 -8.55 -14.60
C TRP A 79 -3.47 -9.88 -14.90
N LYS A 80 -2.81 -11.01 -14.62
CA LYS A 80 -3.36 -12.33 -14.99
C LYS A 80 -4.27 -12.89 -13.90
N ASP A 81 -3.94 -12.65 -12.64
CA ASP A 81 -4.61 -13.30 -11.52
C ASP A 81 -5.60 -12.37 -10.82
N VAL A 82 -5.34 -11.05 -10.78
CA VAL A 82 -6.18 -10.10 -10.03
C VAL A 82 -7.16 -9.33 -10.92
N ILE A 83 -6.75 -8.81 -12.08
CA ILE A 83 -7.67 -8.09 -12.99
C ILE A 83 -8.95 -8.89 -13.30
N PRO A 84 -8.90 -10.22 -13.56
CA PRO A 84 -10.12 -11.01 -13.80
C PRO A 84 -11.05 -11.13 -12.59
N MET A 85 -10.57 -10.80 -11.38
CA MET A 85 -11.36 -10.78 -10.15
C MET A 85 -12.05 -9.43 -9.92
N LEU A 86 -11.67 -8.38 -10.66
CA LEU A 86 -12.23 -7.04 -10.49
C LEU A 86 -13.58 -6.91 -11.19
N ASN A 87 -14.42 -6.03 -10.66
CA ASN A 87 -15.64 -5.59 -11.34
C ASN A 87 -15.33 -4.49 -12.39
N ASP A 88 -16.38 -4.05 -13.10
CA ASP A 88 -16.28 -3.03 -14.16
C ASP A 88 -15.73 -1.66 -13.71
N LYS A 89 -15.65 -1.43 -12.40
CA LYS A 89 -15.08 -0.22 -11.79
C LYS A 89 -13.64 -0.42 -11.30
N TYR A 90 -13.00 -1.54 -11.66
CA TYR A 90 -11.68 -1.92 -11.15
C TYR A 90 -11.65 -2.10 -9.62
N HIS A 91 -12.75 -2.56 -9.02
CA HIS A 91 -12.78 -2.85 -7.59
C HIS A 91 -12.77 -4.36 -7.33
N LEU A 92 -12.01 -4.76 -6.30
CA LEU A 92 -12.02 -6.12 -5.76
C LEU A 92 -13.06 -6.22 -4.65
N THR A 93 -14.12 -7.00 -4.85
CA THR A 93 -15.18 -7.16 -3.83
C THR A 93 -14.70 -8.01 -2.65
N PRO A 94 -15.34 -7.95 -1.46
CA PRO A 94 -15.01 -8.81 -0.32
C PRO A 94 -14.92 -10.31 -0.67
N GLU A 95 -15.83 -10.82 -1.49
CA GLU A 95 -15.85 -12.23 -1.90
C GLU A 95 -14.60 -12.58 -2.73
N LYS A 96 -14.19 -11.65 -3.60
CA LYS A 96 -13.00 -11.80 -4.45
C LYS A 96 -11.71 -11.54 -3.70
N ALA A 97 -11.72 -10.66 -2.69
CA ALA A 97 -10.62 -10.52 -1.74
C ALA A 97 -10.35 -11.85 -1.01
N GLN A 98 -11.41 -12.55 -0.59
CA GLN A 98 -11.28 -13.88 0.02
C GLN A 98 -10.69 -14.91 -0.95
N GLU A 99 -11.02 -14.83 -2.25
CA GLU A 99 -10.42 -15.67 -3.28
C GLU A 99 -8.92 -15.39 -3.46
N LEU A 100 -8.55 -14.11 -3.50
CA LEU A 100 -7.14 -13.69 -3.57
C LEU A 100 -6.35 -14.13 -2.34
N ILE A 101 -6.93 -14.04 -1.13
CA ILE A 101 -6.32 -14.55 0.10
C ILE A 101 -5.99 -16.04 -0.03
N ARG A 102 -6.93 -16.85 -0.55
CA ARG A 102 -6.69 -18.29 -0.78
C ARG A 102 -5.52 -18.52 -1.74
N LEU A 103 -5.48 -17.79 -2.85
CA LEU A 103 -4.40 -17.88 -3.83
C LEU A 103 -3.03 -17.50 -3.23
N ILE A 104 -2.98 -16.43 -2.43
CA ILE A 104 -1.77 -16.00 -1.73
C ILE A 104 -1.32 -17.05 -0.72
N HIS A 105 -2.25 -17.67 0.02
CA HIS A 105 -1.92 -18.72 0.99
C HIS A 105 -1.31 -19.97 0.36
N THR A 106 -1.81 -20.38 -0.82
CA THR A 106 -1.28 -21.55 -1.54
C THR A 106 0.01 -21.27 -2.30
N SER A 107 0.40 -20.00 -2.43
CA SER A 107 1.62 -19.60 -3.14
C SER A 107 2.82 -19.54 -2.19
N GLU A 108 3.94 -20.10 -2.62
CA GLU A 108 5.22 -20.04 -1.91
C GLU A 108 6.08 -18.88 -2.41
N ILE A 109 6.95 -18.35 -1.56
CA ILE A 109 7.91 -17.34 -1.97
C ILE A 109 9.01 -18.04 -2.78
N ASP A 110 9.16 -17.65 -4.03
CA ASP A 110 10.18 -18.15 -4.94
C ASP A 110 11.58 -17.74 -4.46
N PRO A 111 12.46 -18.70 -4.12
CA PRO A 111 13.83 -18.42 -3.74
C PRO A 111 14.65 -17.63 -4.79
N GLU A 112 14.32 -17.76 -6.08
CA GLU A 112 15.03 -17.05 -7.17
C GLU A 112 14.75 -15.55 -7.17
N MET A 113 13.64 -15.12 -6.55
CA MET A 113 13.26 -13.72 -6.42
C MET A 113 13.95 -13.03 -5.23
N LEU A 114 14.66 -13.79 -4.39
CA LEU A 114 15.31 -13.26 -3.19
C LEU A 114 16.66 -12.63 -3.52
N ASN A 115 16.97 -11.53 -2.83
CA ASN A 115 18.30 -10.92 -2.87
C ASN A 115 18.69 -10.30 -1.52
N GLN A 116 19.87 -9.67 -1.45
CA GLN A 116 20.39 -9.09 -0.21
C GLN A 116 19.45 -8.04 0.40
N LYS A 117 18.69 -7.32 -0.44
CA LYS A 117 17.77 -6.25 -0.01
C LYS A 117 16.37 -6.78 0.25
N TYR A 118 15.89 -7.72 -0.56
CA TYR A 118 14.56 -8.31 -0.50
C TYR A 118 14.69 -9.80 -0.19
N ASN A 119 14.84 -10.11 1.09
CA ASN A 119 15.00 -11.46 1.58
C ASN A 119 13.64 -12.12 1.89
N TYR A 120 13.67 -13.37 2.34
CA TYR A 120 12.46 -14.12 2.69
C TYR A 120 11.60 -13.41 3.75
N GLU A 121 12.22 -12.81 4.77
CA GLU A 121 11.51 -12.10 5.84
C GLU A 121 10.79 -10.85 5.32
N TYR A 122 11.40 -10.12 4.39
CA TYR A 122 10.78 -8.98 3.72
C TYR A 122 9.48 -9.38 3.02
N PHE A 123 9.53 -10.45 2.20
CA PHE A 123 8.34 -10.91 1.49
C PHE A 123 7.31 -11.55 2.42
N LEU A 124 7.75 -12.22 3.49
CA LEU A 124 6.84 -12.77 4.49
C LEU A 124 6.09 -11.66 5.24
N ASP A 125 6.76 -10.57 5.63
CA ASP A 125 6.13 -9.39 6.22
C ASP A 125 5.14 -8.74 5.24
N LYS A 126 5.57 -8.52 3.99
CA LYS A 126 4.72 -7.95 2.95
C LYS A 126 3.49 -8.82 2.65
N LYS A 127 3.64 -10.14 2.66
CA LYS A 127 2.54 -11.12 2.52
C LYS A 127 1.53 -10.99 3.66
N LYS A 128 2.00 -10.91 4.91
CA LYS A 128 1.13 -10.70 6.08
C LYS A 128 0.36 -9.39 6.00
N LYS A 129 1.01 -8.32 5.52
CA LYS A 129 0.37 -7.02 5.34
C LYS A 129 -0.71 -7.05 4.27
N LEU A 130 -0.46 -7.68 3.13
CA LEU A 130 -1.47 -7.82 2.08
C LEU A 130 -2.67 -8.64 2.59
N ILE A 131 -2.43 -9.78 3.24
CA ILE A 131 -3.51 -10.61 3.80
C ILE A 131 -4.33 -9.80 4.80
N LYS A 132 -3.68 -9.11 5.75
CA LYS A 132 -4.37 -8.26 6.72
C LYS A 132 -5.20 -7.18 6.05
N PHE A 133 -4.67 -6.53 5.02
CA PHE A 133 -5.39 -5.50 4.26
C PHE A 133 -6.63 -6.07 3.55
N LEU A 134 -6.51 -7.26 2.94
CA LEU A 134 -7.63 -7.96 2.32
C LEU A 134 -8.68 -8.42 3.35
N ASP A 135 -8.24 -8.92 4.51
CA ASP A 135 -9.14 -9.29 5.62
C ASP A 135 -9.92 -8.07 6.13
N GLN A 136 -9.28 -6.89 6.22
CA GLN A 136 -9.97 -5.66 6.58
C GLN A 136 -11.08 -5.31 5.59
N SER A 137 -10.88 -5.48 4.28
CA SER A 137 -11.98 -5.23 3.33
C SER A 137 -13.18 -6.14 3.57
N ILE A 138 -12.93 -7.40 3.96
CA ILE A 138 -13.95 -8.39 4.28
C ILE A 138 -14.69 -8.01 5.57
N GLU A 139 -13.96 -7.66 6.63
CA GLU A 139 -14.52 -7.24 7.92
C GLU A 139 -15.43 -6.02 7.78
N TYR A 140 -15.04 -5.06 6.96
CA TYR A 140 -15.80 -3.83 6.71
C TYR A 140 -16.90 -3.99 5.66
N GLY A 141 -16.92 -5.11 4.92
CA GLY A 141 -17.83 -5.32 3.80
C GLY A 141 -17.62 -4.33 2.65
N GLU A 142 -16.40 -3.79 2.51
CA GLU A 142 -16.05 -2.76 1.55
C GLU A 142 -15.25 -3.35 0.38
N SER A 143 -15.51 -2.86 -0.84
CA SER A 143 -14.69 -3.22 -2.00
C SER A 143 -13.42 -2.39 -2.04
N ILE A 144 -12.31 -3.04 -2.38
CA ILE A 144 -11.00 -2.39 -2.54
C ILE A 144 -10.96 -1.73 -3.92
N GLU A 145 -10.56 -0.46 -3.98
CA GLU A 145 -10.27 0.22 -5.24
C GLU A 145 -8.85 -0.16 -5.70
N CYS A 146 -8.71 -0.61 -6.94
CA CYS A 146 -7.44 -1.09 -7.49
C CYS A 146 -6.96 -0.19 -8.64
N SER A 147 -5.71 0.26 -8.54
CA SER A 147 -4.98 0.91 -9.63
C SER A 147 -3.85 -0.03 -10.09
N ILE A 148 -4.07 -0.74 -11.21
CA ILE A 148 -3.20 -1.79 -11.78
C ILE A 148 -2.86 -1.49 -13.24
#